data_AF-A0A957ZR57-F1
#
_entry.id   AF-A0A957ZR57-F1
#
_cell.length_a   1.000
_cell.length_b   1.000
_cell.length_c   1.000
_cell.angle_alpha   90.00
_cell.angle_beta   90.00
_cell.angle_gamma   90.00
#
_symmetry.space_group_name_H-M   'P 1'
#
loop_
_entity.id
_entity.type
_entity.pdbx_description
1 polymer ?
#
loop_
_entity_poly.entity_id
_entity_poly.type
_entity_poly.pdbx_seq_one_letter_code
_entity_poly.pdbx_strand_id
1 'polypeptide(L)'
;MDHHLASDLHQLDTILAQVRGLALDYLHTIDTRPPASGYVPLAPLPLPDTGMGSAAGMRLFDERFGRHMPASNGPRFWGFVTGGATPAALAGDWLVSTYDLNLSAAANSIAPDIEREALALLRALFGLPADFHGIFVTGATMANVTGLAIGREWLARQHGVSIAQQGLHAIPPVTVLSGAAHSSVGKALAMLGMGRSALQPVPTLPESREAVDIGALRRALAELQGAPCIVVANAGTVNTVDFDDLRAIAALKAEF
;
A
#
# COMPACT_ATOMS: atom_id res chain seq x y z
N MET A 1 -3.00 38.80 2.69
CA MET A 1 -3.54 37.55 2.14
C MET A 1 -3.50 37.69 0.62
N ASP A 2 -3.00 36.68 -0.09
CA ASP A 2 -3.02 36.67 -1.56
C ASP A 2 -4.47 36.88 -2.06
N HIS A 3 -4.67 37.73 -3.07
CA HIS A 3 -6.00 38.11 -3.53
C HIS A 3 -6.77 36.91 -4.10
N HIS A 4 -6.09 35.95 -4.73
CA HIS A 4 -6.71 34.72 -5.21
C HIS A 4 -7.10 33.82 -4.04
N LEU A 5 -6.26 33.67 -3.02
CA LEU A 5 -6.62 32.88 -1.84
C LEU A 5 -7.81 33.47 -1.09
N ALA A 6 -7.85 34.80 -0.90
CA ALA A 6 -8.99 35.46 -0.27
C ALA A 6 -10.29 35.28 -1.09
N SER A 7 -10.18 35.37 -2.42
CA SER A 7 -11.30 35.11 -3.33
C SER A 7 -11.78 33.65 -3.23
N ASP A 8 -10.86 32.69 -3.23
CA ASP A 8 -11.18 31.26 -3.13
C ASP A 8 -11.88 30.94 -1.81
N LEU A 9 -11.42 31.52 -0.69
CA LEU A 9 -12.08 31.37 0.61
C LEU A 9 -13.51 31.92 0.60
N HIS A 10 -13.75 33.05 -0.05
CA HIS A 10 -15.09 33.61 -0.20
C HIS A 10 -15.99 32.77 -1.14
N GLN A 11 -15.38 32.04 -2.07
CA GLN A 11 -16.05 31.23 -3.09
C GLN A 11 -16.03 29.72 -2.79
N LEU A 12 -15.68 29.31 -1.57
CA LEU A 12 -15.43 27.90 -1.24
C LEU A 12 -16.60 26.98 -1.60
N ASP A 13 -17.83 27.36 -1.27
CA ASP A 13 -19.03 26.58 -1.59
C ASP A 13 -19.18 26.37 -3.10
N THR A 14 -18.92 27.41 -3.89
CA THR A 14 -18.97 27.36 -5.35
C THR A 14 -17.88 26.43 -5.90
N ILE A 15 -16.66 26.52 -5.35
CA ILE A 15 -15.54 25.66 -5.72
C ILE A 15 -15.87 24.18 -5.43
N LEU A 16 -16.36 23.88 -4.23
CA LEU A 16 -16.74 22.52 -3.85
C LEU A 16 -17.91 21.98 -4.69
N ALA A 17 -18.90 22.82 -5.01
CA ALA A 17 -19.98 22.45 -5.91
C ALA A 17 -19.48 22.13 -7.33
N GLN A 18 -18.48 22.87 -7.82
CA GLN A 18 -17.85 22.61 -9.11
C GLN A 18 -17.08 21.28 -9.11
N VAL A 19 -16.27 21.00 -8.06
CA VAL A 19 -15.57 19.72 -7.91
C VAL A 19 -16.55 18.55 -7.87
N ARG A 20 -17.68 18.71 -7.17
CA ARG A 20 -18.77 17.71 -7.15
C ARG A 20 -19.31 17.46 -8.55
N GLY A 21 -19.56 18.53 -9.32
CA GLY A 21 -20.01 18.43 -10.71
C GLY A 21 -19.05 17.60 -11.55
N LEU A 22 -17.76 17.93 -11.54
CA LEU A 22 -16.72 17.20 -12.28
C LEU A 22 -16.64 15.72 -11.89
N ALA A 23 -16.74 15.42 -10.59
CA ALA A 23 -16.74 14.04 -10.09
C ALA A 23 -17.96 13.26 -10.58
N LEU A 24 -19.16 13.85 -10.50
CA LEU A 24 -20.39 13.23 -10.98
C LEU A 24 -20.38 13.03 -12.49
N ASP A 25 -19.90 14.01 -13.27
CA ASP A 25 -19.78 13.89 -14.72
C ASP A 25 -18.85 12.74 -15.12
N TYR A 26 -17.72 12.58 -14.42
CA TYR A 26 -16.82 11.43 -14.61
C TYR A 26 -17.54 10.10 -14.29
N LEU A 27 -18.18 9.99 -13.13
CA LEU A 27 -18.83 8.76 -12.68
C LEU A 27 -20.03 8.37 -13.56
N HIS A 28 -20.86 9.34 -13.98
CA HIS A 28 -22.00 9.10 -14.87
C HIS A 28 -21.56 8.69 -16.29
N THR A 29 -20.32 8.98 -16.68
CA THR A 29 -19.78 8.63 -18.01
C THR A 29 -18.79 7.46 -17.97
N ILE A 30 -18.63 6.81 -16.81
CA ILE A 30 -17.68 5.70 -16.64
C ILE A 30 -17.93 4.55 -17.64
N ASP A 31 -19.19 4.34 -18.02
CA ASP A 31 -19.58 3.27 -18.93
C ASP A 31 -19.34 3.55 -20.42
N THR A 32 -19.11 4.80 -20.78
CA THR A 32 -18.85 5.20 -22.18
C THR A 32 -17.41 5.66 -22.38
N ARG A 33 -16.68 5.94 -21.30
CA ARG A 33 -15.25 6.27 -21.33
C ARG A 33 -14.38 5.08 -21.72
N PRO A 34 -13.25 5.31 -22.42
CA PRO A 34 -12.25 4.27 -22.65
C PRO A 34 -11.71 3.71 -21.31
N PRO A 35 -11.61 2.38 -21.13
CA PRO A 35 -11.11 1.78 -19.89
C PRO A 35 -9.62 2.05 -19.65
N ALA A 36 -8.88 2.34 -20.72
CA ALA A 36 -7.49 2.75 -20.68
C ALA A 36 -7.27 3.87 -21.70
N SER A 37 -6.31 4.75 -21.43
CA SER A 37 -5.85 5.78 -22.35
C SER A 37 -4.44 5.44 -22.80
N GLY A 38 -4.14 5.68 -24.08
CA GLY A 38 -2.76 5.66 -24.55
C GLY A 38 -1.91 6.75 -23.88
N TYR A 39 -0.59 6.65 -24.01
CA TYR A 39 0.33 7.69 -23.54
C TYR A 39 0.08 9.00 -24.30
N VAL A 40 -0.23 10.07 -23.55
CA VAL A 40 -0.38 11.43 -24.09
C VAL A 40 0.81 12.25 -23.59
N PRO A 41 1.84 12.50 -24.42
CA PRO A 41 2.97 13.33 -24.02
C PRO A 41 2.51 14.78 -23.84
N LEU A 42 2.60 15.28 -22.61
CA LEU A 42 2.29 16.68 -22.29
C LEU A 42 3.58 17.40 -21.90
N ALA A 43 3.92 18.46 -22.62
CA ALA A 43 5.05 19.32 -22.25
C ALA A 43 4.78 19.96 -20.88
N PRO A 44 5.75 19.98 -19.94
CA PRO A 44 5.61 20.68 -18.67
C PRO A 44 5.29 22.16 -18.87
N LEU A 45 4.40 22.70 -18.03
CA LEU A 45 4.15 24.14 -17.97
C LEU A 45 5.22 24.79 -17.07
N PRO A 46 5.64 26.04 -17.35
CA PRO A 46 6.46 26.79 -16.41
C PRO A 46 5.69 27.02 -15.11
N LEU A 47 6.41 27.04 -13.98
CA LEU A 47 5.85 27.42 -12.69
C LEU A 47 5.56 28.94 -12.73
N PRO A 48 4.29 29.38 -12.58
CA PRO A 48 3.99 30.81 -12.59
C PRO A 48 4.50 31.50 -11.31
N ASP A 49 4.95 32.75 -11.44
CA ASP A 49 5.39 33.57 -10.30
C ASP A 49 4.23 33.99 -9.39
N THR A 50 3.00 33.97 -9.90
CA THR A 50 1.77 34.30 -9.18
C THR A 50 0.77 33.15 -9.25
N GLY A 51 0.07 32.91 -8.14
CA GLY A 51 -1.00 31.91 -8.09
C GLY A 51 -2.15 32.27 -9.04
N MET A 52 -2.78 31.27 -9.65
CA MET A 52 -3.90 31.48 -10.58
C MET A 52 -5.29 31.33 -9.94
N GLY A 53 -5.34 30.91 -8.67
CA GLY A 53 -6.58 30.61 -7.95
C GLY A 53 -7.24 29.29 -8.37
N SER A 54 -8.18 28.82 -7.56
CA SER A 54 -8.79 27.49 -7.69
C SER A 54 -9.58 27.33 -8.98
N ALA A 55 -10.37 28.34 -9.36
CA ALA A 55 -11.18 28.26 -10.57
C ALA A 55 -10.33 28.13 -11.86
N ALA A 56 -9.22 28.87 -11.96
CA ALA A 56 -8.31 28.75 -13.11
C ALA A 56 -7.52 27.44 -13.06
N GLY A 57 -7.09 27.01 -11.87
CA GLY A 57 -6.42 25.73 -11.68
C GLY A 57 -7.28 24.53 -12.09
N MET A 58 -8.57 24.53 -11.74
CA MET A 58 -9.52 23.49 -12.14
C MET A 58 -9.74 23.47 -13.66
N ARG A 59 -9.89 24.63 -14.31
CA ARG A 59 -9.99 24.71 -15.78
C ARG A 59 -8.74 24.16 -16.45
N LEU A 60 -7.57 24.56 -15.97
CA LEU A 60 -6.29 24.06 -16.48
C LEU A 60 -6.18 22.55 -16.31
N PHE A 61 -6.60 22.01 -15.16
CA PHE A 61 -6.61 20.57 -14.91
C PHE A 61 -7.52 19.83 -15.89
N ASP A 62 -8.75 20.29 -16.09
CA ASP A 62 -9.71 19.63 -16.97
C ASP A 62 -9.26 19.66 -18.44
N GLU A 63 -8.84 20.83 -18.91
CA GLU A 63 -8.32 21.03 -20.28
C GLU A 63 -7.07 20.18 -20.56
N ARG A 64 -6.17 20.06 -19.58
CA ARG A 64 -4.87 19.39 -19.78
C ARG A 64 -4.91 17.91 -19.47
N PHE A 65 -5.72 17.48 -18.50
CA PHE A 65 -5.72 16.12 -17.97
C PHE A 65 -7.11 15.48 -17.94
N GLY A 66 -8.16 16.20 -17.52
CA GLY A 66 -9.51 15.65 -17.29
C GLY A 66 -10.06 14.86 -18.48
N ARG A 67 -9.93 15.41 -19.70
CA ARG A 67 -10.36 14.74 -20.95
C ARG A 67 -9.59 13.46 -21.29
N HIS A 68 -8.41 13.26 -20.70
CA HIS A 68 -7.56 12.09 -20.93
C HIS A 68 -7.70 11.04 -19.83
N MET A 69 -8.45 11.31 -18.76
CA MET A 69 -8.63 10.35 -17.66
C MET A 69 -9.43 9.12 -18.12
N PRO A 70 -8.82 7.92 -18.09
CA PRO A 70 -9.51 6.70 -18.46
C PRO A 70 -10.49 6.26 -17.36
N ALA A 71 -11.38 5.33 -17.70
CA ALA A 71 -12.25 4.64 -16.76
C ALA A 71 -11.60 3.33 -16.26
N SER A 72 -10.38 3.41 -15.74
CA SER A 72 -9.66 2.23 -15.20
C SER A 72 -10.26 1.70 -13.90
N ASN A 73 -11.13 2.47 -13.26
CA ASN A 73 -11.98 2.07 -12.14
C ASN A 73 -13.36 1.52 -12.58
N GLY A 74 -13.64 1.48 -13.89
CA GLY A 74 -14.88 0.96 -14.46
C GLY A 74 -14.84 -0.54 -14.75
N PRO A 75 -15.98 -1.17 -15.10
CA PRO A 75 -16.11 -2.62 -15.23
C PRO A 75 -15.37 -3.22 -16.46
N ARG A 76 -14.83 -2.37 -17.34
CA ARG A 76 -14.18 -2.76 -18.60
C ARG A 76 -12.65 -2.76 -18.54
N PHE A 77 -12.05 -2.42 -17.39
CA PHE A 77 -10.61 -2.47 -17.21
C PHE A 77 -10.22 -3.71 -16.39
N TRP A 78 -9.53 -4.67 -17.02
CA TRP A 78 -9.16 -5.95 -16.40
C TRP A 78 -7.65 -6.09 -16.18
N GLY A 79 -6.92 -4.97 -16.23
CA GLY A 79 -5.49 -4.94 -15.97
C GLY A 79 -5.19 -4.55 -14.53
N PHE A 80 -4.14 -5.17 -13.95
CA PHE A 80 -3.61 -4.84 -12.63
C PHE A 80 -4.64 -4.96 -11.48
N VAL A 81 -4.23 -4.50 -10.30
CA VAL A 81 -5.10 -4.33 -9.14
C VAL A 81 -5.47 -2.85 -9.06
N THR A 82 -6.50 -2.46 -9.82
CA THR A 82 -6.93 -1.06 -9.97
C THR A 82 -8.45 -0.95 -9.77
N GLY A 83 -8.89 0.13 -9.12
CA GLY A 83 -10.31 0.41 -8.91
C GLY A 83 -10.87 -0.17 -7.63
N GLY A 84 -12.20 -0.33 -7.58
CA GLY A 84 -12.91 -0.88 -6.41
C GLY A 84 -13.24 0.13 -5.30
N ALA A 85 -13.02 1.43 -5.51
CA ALA A 85 -13.45 2.46 -4.58
C ALA A 85 -14.98 2.44 -4.45
N THR A 86 -15.48 2.30 -3.23
CA THR A 86 -16.91 2.34 -2.92
C THR A 86 -17.39 3.80 -2.76
N PRO A 87 -18.69 4.08 -2.86
CA PRO A 87 -19.22 5.41 -2.52
C PRO A 87 -18.82 5.89 -1.11
N ALA A 88 -18.73 4.97 -0.14
CA ALA A 88 -18.27 5.29 1.21
C ALA A 88 -16.79 5.67 1.25
N ALA A 89 -15.92 4.97 0.49
CA ALA A 89 -14.50 5.31 0.39
C ALA A 89 -14.31 6.69 -0.26
N LEU A 90 -15.03 6.99 -1.35
CA LEU A 90 -14.97 8.29 -2.01
C LEU A 90 -15.41 9.43 -1.08
N ALA A 91 -16.51 9.23 -0.34
CA ALA A 91 -16.97 10.19 0.65
C ALA A 91 -15.95 10.37 1.79
N GLY A 92 -15.31 9.28 2.23
CA GLY A 92 -14.22 9.31 3.20
C GLY A 92 -13.06 10.20 2.74
N ASP A 93 -12.57 10.02 1.52
CA ASP A 93 -11.46 10.81 0.97
C ASP A 93 -11.78 12.32 0.88
N TRP A 94 -13.04 12.66 0.58
CA TRP A 94 -13.51 14.06 0.62
C TRP A 94 -13.44 14.63 2.04
N LEU A 95 -13.88 13.86 3.04
CA LEU A 95 -13.87 14.28 4.43
C LEU A 95 -12.44 14.38 4.99
N VAL A 96 -11.52 13.50 4.58
CA VAL A 96 -10.11 13.56 4.99
C VAL A 96 -9.51 14.92 4.64
N SER A 97 -9.65 15.37 3.39
CA SER A 97 -9.14 16.68 2.96
C SER A 97 -9.92 17.85 3.56
N THR A 98 -11.18 17.65 3.93
CA THR A 98 -12.02 18.69 4.54
C THR A 98 -11.62 18.97 5.99
N TYR A 99 -11.35 17.92 6.77
CA TYR A 99 -10.96 18.06 8.18
C TYR A 99 -9.47 18.32 8.38
N ASP A 100 -8.62 17.92 7.41
CA ASP A 100 -7.18 18.21 7.37
C ASP A 100 -6.45 17.93 8.71
N LEU A 101 -6.77 16.77 9.31
CA LEU A 101 -6.28 16.40 10.63
C LEU A 101 -4.94 15.67 10.55
N ASN A 102 -4.04 16.01 11.47
CA ASN A 102 -2.78 15.32 11.66
C ASN A 102 -2.98 14.08 12.57
N LEU A 103 -2.48 12.92 12.11
CA LEU A 103 -2.55 11.64 12.82
C LEU A 103 -1.45 11.43 13.88
N SER A 104 -0.45 12.31 13.98
CA SER A 104 0.74 12.10 14.81
C SER A 104 0.51 12.13 16.32
N ALA A 105 -0.55 12.78 16.82
CA ALA A 105 -0.80 12.90 18.26
C ALA A 105 -2.28 12.79 18.60
N ALA A 106 -2.61 11.86 19.52
CA ALA A 106 -3.96 11.71 20.06
C ALA A 106 -4.36 12.82 21.04
N ALA A 107 -3.39 13.64 21.50
CA ALA A 107 -3.65 14.68 22.50
C ALA A 107 -4.51 15.84 21.98
N ASN A 108 -4.56 16.04 20.65
CA ASN A 108 -5.23 17.17 20.02
C ASN A 108 -6.08 16.78 18.79
N SER A 109 -6.34 15.49 18.57
CA SER A 109 -7.07 15.00 17.40
C SER A 109 -7.77 13.68 17.71
N ILE A 110 -8.99 13.52 17.20
CA ILE A 110 -9.75 12.26 17.23
C ILE A 110 -9.31 11.29 16.11
N ALA A 111 -8.48 11.75 15.16
CA ALA A 111 -8.09 10.96 14.00
C ALA A 111 -7.44 9.60 14.36
N PRO A 112 -6.55 9.50 15.37
CA PRO A 112 -6.01 8.20 15.79
C PRO A 112 -7.07 7.22 16.31
N ASP A 113 -8.15 7.70 16.93
CA ASP A 113 -9.23 6.84 17.42
C ASP A 113 -10.09 6.30 16.27
N ILE A 114 -10.33 7.10 15.23
CA ILE A 114 -10.96 6.64 13.99
C ILE A 114 -10.11 5.52 13.34
N GLU A 115 -8.79 5.68 13.31
CA GLU A 115 -7.88 4.65 12.80
C GLU A 115 -7.97 3.36 13.63
N ARG A 116 -7.94 3.47 14.96
CA ARG A 116 -8.06 2.32 15.87
C ARG A 116 -9.39 1.58 15.69
N GLU A 117 -10.49 2.29 15.50
CA GLU A 117 -11.80 1.70 15.25
C GLU A 117 -11.80 0.92 13.93
N ALA A 118 -11.28 1.52 12.85
CA ALA A 118 -11.16 0.85 11.55
C ALA A 118 -10.25 -0.40 11.62
N LEU A 119 -9.15 -0.34 12.37
CA LEU A 119 -8.28 -1.50 12.61
C LEU A 119 -8.98 -2.60 13.41
N ALA A 120 -9.80 -2.23 14.40
CA ALA A 120 -10.59 -3.20 15.18
C ALA A 120 -11.60 -3.94 14.30
N LEU A 121 -12.25 -3.23 13.36
CA LEU A 121 -13.15 -3.83 12.37
C LEU A 121 -12.40 -4.78 11.42
N LEU A 122 -11.22 -4.41 10.92
CA LEU A 122 -10.40 -5.28 10.08
C LEU A 122 -9.93 -6.53 10.84
N ARG A 123 -9.51 -6.37 12.10
CA ARG A 123 -9.13 -7.49 12.97
C ARG A 123 -10.30 -8.46 13.15
N ALA A 124 -11.51 -7.96 13.35
CA ALA A 124 -12.72 -8.78 13.44
C ALA A 124 -13.04 -9.48 12.12
N LEU A 125 -12.93 -8.78 10.98
CA LEU A 125 -13.16 -9.33 9.64
C LEU A 125 -12.25 -10.53 9.35
N PHE A 126 -10.98 -10.45 9.75
CA PHE A 126 -10.02 -11.54 9.55
C PHE A 126 -10.03 -12.59 10.68
N GLY A 127 -10.87 -12.44 11.70
CA GLY A 127 -10.91 -13.34 12.86
C GLY A 127 -9.59 -13.39 13.65
N LEU A 128 -8.86 -12.27 13.69
CA LEU A 128 -7.55 -12.19 14.32
C LEU A 128 -7.64 -12.01 15.85
N PRO A 129 -6.67 -12.53 16.64
CA PRO A 129 -6.65 -12.40 18.10
C PRO A 129 -6.62 -10.95 18.59
N ALA A 130 -7.03 -10.72 19.85
CA ALA A 130 -7.06 -9.38 20.44
C ALA A 130 -5.69 -8.71 20.56
N ASP A 131 -4.63 -9.51 20.70
CA ASP A 131 -3.26 -9.02 20.83
C ASP A 131 -2.64 -8.59 19.48
N PHE A 132 -3.39 -8.72 18.38
CA PHE A 132 -2.93 -8.26 17.06
C PHE A 132 -3.21 -6.77 16.93
N HIS A 133 -2.14 -6.02 16.65
CA HIS A 133 -2.18 -4.60 16.39
C HIS A 133 -1.86 -4.32 14.93
N GLY A 134 -2.22 -3.12 14.45
CA GLY A 134 -1.97 -2.69 13.09
C GLY A 134 -1.78 -1.19 12.99
N ILE A 135 -1.47 -0.75 11.78
CA ILE A 135 -1.36 0.65 11.39
C ILE A 135 -1.73 0.75 9.90
N PHE A 136 -2.40 1.82 9.50
CA PHE A 136 -2.57 2.10 8.08
C PHE A 136 -1.30 2.68 7.50
N VAL A 137 -0.89 2.13 6.35
CA VAL A 137 0.25 2.60 5.59
C VAL A 137 -0.21 2.99 4.19
N THR A 138 0.60 3.76 3.47
CA THR A 138 0.23 4.34 2.17
C THR A 138 0.01 3.32 1.05
N GLY A 139 0.37 2.05 1.26
CA GLY A 139 0.09 0.96 0.32
C GLY A 139 0.90 -0.30 0.62
N ALA A 140 0.67 -1.36 -0.17
CA ALA A 140 1.23 -2.70 0.06
C ALA A 140 2.78 -2.74 0.11
N THR A 141 3.47 -1.83 -0.59
CA THR A 141 4.94 -1.74 -0.47
C THR A 141 5.35 -1.29 0.93
N MET A 142 4.71 -0.27 1.49
CA MET A 142 5.00 0.17 2.86
C MET A 142 4.54 -0.86 3.89
N ALA A 143 3.48 -1.63 3.60
CA ALA A 143 3.09 -2.76 4.46
C ALA A 143 4.20 -3.82 4.52
N ASN A 144 4.81 -4.16 3.38
CA ASN A 144 5.96 -5.05 3.34
C ASN A 144 7.19 -4.48 4.05
N VAL A 145 7.50 -3.19 3.88
CA VAL A 145 8.58 -2.52 4.63
C VAL A 145 8.35 -2.63 6.13
N THR A 146 7.15 -2.29 6.59
CA THR A 146 6.79 -2.35 8.02
C THR A 146 6.86 -3.79 8.55
N GLY A 147 6.26 -4.76 7.86
CA GLY A 147 6.25 -6.17 8.27
C GLY A 147 7.66 -6.77 8.35
N LEU A 148 8.49 -6.53 7.32
CA LEU A 148 9.88 -7.00 7.30
C LEU A 148 10.74 -6.29 8.36
N ALA A 149 10.52 -4.98 8.60
CA ALA A 149 11.21 -4.26 9.67
C ALA A 149 10.87 -4.84 11.05
N ILE A 150 9.60 -5.15 11.30
CA ILE A 150 9.14 -5.79 12.53
C ILE A 150 9.74 -7.19 12.68
N GLY A 151 9.69 -8.02 11.63
CA GLY A 151 10.27 -9.37 11.65
C GLY A 151 11.77 -9.35 11.92
N ARG A 152 12.49 -8.42 11.28
CA ARG A 152 13.92 -8.20 11.50
C ARG A 152 14.24 -7.75 12.93
N GLU A 153 13.49 -6.79 13.47
CA GLU A 153 13.67 -6.32 14.84
C GLU A 153 13.32 -7.42 15.86
N TRP A 154 12.29 -8.23 15.59
CA TRP A 154 11.92 -9.37 16.42
C TRP A 154 13.05 -10.40 16.49
N LEU A 155 13.68 -10.73 15.34
CA LEU A 155 14.87 -11.60 15.29
C LEU A 155 16.01 -11.02 16.11
N ALA A 156 16.31 -9.73 15.96
CA ALA A 156 17.35 -9.07 16.74
C ALA A 156 17.12 -9.20 18.26
N ARG A 157 15.87 -9.05 18.71
CA ARG A 157 15.51 -9.22 20.12
C ARG A 157 15.74 -10.65 20.62
N GLN A 158 15.58 -11.67 19.78
CA GLN A 158 15.92 -13.05 20.15
C GLN A 158 17.44 -13.22 20.39
N HIS A 159 18.26 -12.35 19.81
CA HIS A 159 19.70 -12.26 20.06
C HIS A 159 20.08 -11.26 21.17
N GLY A 160 19.10 -10.71 21.91
CA GLY A 160 19.35 -9.75 22.99
C GLY A 160 19.80 -8.36 22.54
N VAL A 161 19.59 -8.02 21.27
CA VAL A 161 19.99 -6.75 20.64
C VAL A 161 18.80 -6.05 19.98
N SER A 162 18.97 -4.79 19.60
CA SER A 162 17.97 -4.03 18.83
C SER A 162 18.63 -3.46 17.58
N ILE A 163 18.17 -3.86 16.40
CA ILE A 163 18.68 -3.30 15.14
C ILE A 163 18.32 -1.83 15.04
N ALA A 164 17.15 -1.42 15.55
CA ALA A 164 16.77 -0.01 15.58
C ALA A 164 17.77 0.87 16.34
N GLN A 165 18.50 0.32 17.32
CA GLN A 165 19.51 1.05 18.10
C GLN A 165 20.94 0.81 17.63
N GLN A 166 21.28 -0.44 17.28
CA GLN A 166 22.65 -0.91 17.07
C GLN A 166 22.99 -1.13 15.59
N GLY A 167 22.00 -1.00 14.70
CA GLY A 167 22.17 -1.19 13.26
C GLY A 167 22.10 -2.65 12.82
N LEU A 168 22.09 -2.86 11.50
CA LEU A 168 21.82 -4.17 10.88
C LEU A 168 22.87 -5.23 11.19
N HIS A 169 24.12 -4.82 11.44
CA HIS A 169 25.23 -5.73 11.71
C HIS A 169 25.26 -6.27 13.15
N ALA A 170 24.29 -5.90 13.99
CA ALA A 170 24.17 -6.38 15.37
C ALA A 170 23.80 -7.88 15.45
N ILE A 171 23.29 -8.47 14.37
CA ILE A 171 23.03 -9.91 14.23
C ILE A 171 23.60 -10.44 12.91
N PRO A 172 23.74 -11.78 12.75
CA PRO A 172 24.05 -12.38 11.46
C PRO A 172 23.07 -11.95 10.36
N PRO A 173 23.47 -11.97 9.08
CA PRO A 173 22.57 -11.66 7.97
C PRO A 173 21.27 -12.47 8.03
N VAL A 174 20.13 -11.77 7.90
CA VAL A 174 18.81 -12.41 7.92
C VAL A 174 18.45 -12.88 6.51
N THR A 175 18.20 -14.18 6.35
CA THR A 175 17.68 -14.75 5.11
C THR A 175 16.17 -14.55 5.04
N VAL A 176 15.65 -14.23 3.85
CA VAL A 176 14.21 -14.13 3.59
C VAL A 176 13.80 -15.16 2.56
N LEU A 177 12.88 -16.05 2.93
CA LEU A 177 12.39 -17.13 2.07
C LEU A 177 10.97 -16.83 1.58
N SER A 178 10.68 -17.13 0.33
CA SER A 178 9.34 -17.05 -0.26
C SER A 178 9.26 -17.89 -1.52
N GLY A 179 8.07 -18.39 -1.84
CA GLY A 179 7.75 -18.91 -3.18
C GLY A 179 7.68 -17.78 -4.21
N ALA A 180 6.47 -17.45 -4.67
CA ALA A 180 6.25 -16.34 -5.60
C ALA A 180 6.11 -14.97 -4.88
N ALA A 181 7.21 -14.46 -4.32
CA ALA A 181 7.22 -13.14 -3.67
C ALA A 181 6.81 -12.01 -4.64
N HIS A 182 5.95 -11.10 -4.19
CA HIS A 182 5.71 -9.86 -4.93
C HIS A 182 6.99 -9.00 -5.00
N SER A 183 7.19 -8.30 -6.13
CA SER A 183 8.37 -7.45 -6.38
C SER A 183 8.66 -6.42 -5.28
N SER A 184 7.62 -5.97 -4.54
CA SER A 184 7.78 -5.04 -3.42
C SER A 184 8.55 -5.63 -2.22
N VAL A 185 8.61 -6.96 -2.07
CA VAL A 185 9.40 -7.61 -1.01
C VAL A 185 10.88 -7.30 -1.23
N GLY A 186 11.41 -7.55 -2.43
CA GLY A 186 12.80 -7.20 -2.76
C GLY A 186 13.08 -5.70 -2.66
N LYS A 187 12.11 -4.85 -3.05
CA LYS A 187 12.21 -3.39 -2.86
C LYS A 187 12.28 -3.01 -1.37
N ALA A 188 11.45 -3.62 -0.53
CA ALA A 188 11.45 -3.38 0.90
C ALA A 188 12.78 -3.80 1.56
N LEU A 189 13.34 -4.95 1.17
CA LEU A 189 14.65 -5.39 1.66
C LEU A 189 15.78 -4.43 1.28
N ALA A 190 15.74 -3.88 0.07
CA ALA A 190 16.68 -2.84 -0.35
C ALA A 190 16.55 -1.56 0.49
N MET A 191 15.32 -1.11 0.76
CA MET A 191 15.07 0.08 1.61
C MET A 191 15.49 -0.15 3.07
N LEU A 192 15.35 -1.37 3.58
CA LEU A 192 15.72 -1.75 4.94
C LEU A 192 17.22 -2.02 5.12
N GLY A 193 18.03 -1.89 4.05
CA GLY A 193 19.46 -2.13 4.09
C GLY A 193 19.88 -3.60 4.11
N MET A 194 18.93 -4.54 4.00
CA MET A 194 19.20 -5.99 3.95
C MET A 194 19.70 -6.45 2.58
N GLY A 195 19.43 -5.66 1.54
CA GLY A 195 19.78 -5.97 0.16
C GLY A 195 18.81 -6.97 -0.47
N ARG A 196 18.66 -6.89 -1.80
CA ARG A 196 17.74 -7.78 -2.55
C ARG A 196 18.15 -9.25 -2.47
N SER A 197 19.46 -9.51 -2.37
CA SER A 197 20.01 -10.86 -2.27
C SER A 197 19.67 -11.58 -0.97
N ALA A 198 19.12 -10.88 0.04
CA ALA A 198 18.57 -11.52 1.22
C ALA A 198 17.31 -12.35 0.89
N LEU A 199 16.59 -12.01 -0.19
CA LEU A 199 15.46 -12.80 -0.67
C LEU A 199 15.99 -14.00 -1.45
N GLN A 200 15.83 -15.18 -0.88
CA GLN A 200 16.14 -16.46 -1.51
C GLN A 200 14.83 -17.13 -1.95
N PRO A 201 14.63 -17.37 -3.26
CA PRO A 201 13.41 -17.98 -3.75
C PRO A 201 13.35 -19.47 -3.37
N VAL A 202 12.16 -19.92 -2.98
CA VAL A 202 11.83 -21.32 -2.72
C VAL A 202 10.98 -21.85 -3.89
N PRO A 203 11.20 -23.08 -4.35
CA PRO A 203 10.36 -23.69 -5.38
C PRO A 203 8.86 -23.61 -5.06
N THR A 204 8.06 -23.32 -6.09
CA THR A 204 6.59 -23.38 -6.02
C THR A 204 6.09 -24.77 -6.42
N LEU A 205 4.81 -25.02 -6.18
CA LEU A 205 4.15 -26.26 -6.56
C LEU A 205 4.18 -26.47 -8.09
N PRO A 206 4.12 -27.73 -8.58
CA PRO A 206 4.04 -28.04 -10.00
C PRO A 206 2.81 -27.44 -10.71
N GLU A 207 2.71 -27.68 -12.02
CA GLU A 207 1.54 -27.29 -12.85
C GLU A 207 1.27 -25.78 -12.88
N SER A 208 2.34 -24.97 -12.86
CA SER A 208 2.27 -23.50 -12.93
C SER A 208 1.56 -22.85 -11.73
N ARG A 209 1.46 -23.56 -10.60
CA ARG A 209 1.06 -22.97 -9.32
C ARG A 209 2.15 -22.04 -8.80
N GLU A 210 1.74 -20.90 -8.26
CA GLU A 210 2.64 -19.92 -7.64
C GLU A 210 2.77 -20.14 -6.11
N ALA A 211 1.94 -21.01 -5.54
CA ALA A 211 2.03 -21.41 -4.14
C ALA A 211 3.35 -22.14 -3.83
N VAL A 212 3.99 -21.82 -2.71
CA VAL A 212 5.26 -22.42 -2.27
C VAL A 212 5.13 -23.92 -2.00
N ASP A 213 6.12 -24.72 -2.43
CA ASP A 213 6.23 -26.12 -2.05
C ASP A 213 6.72 -26.22 -0.58
N ILE A 214 5.85 -26.73 0.29
CA ILE A 214 6.13 -26.88 1.72
C ILE A 214 7.32 -27.81 2.00
N GLY A 215 7.50 -28.86 1.20
CA GLY A 215 8.66 -29.75 1.30
C GLY A 215 9.96 -29.05 0.92
N ALA A 216 9.93 -28.20 -0.10
CA ALA A 216 11.06 -27.37 -0.49
C ALA A 216 11.37 -26.30 0.55
N LEU A 217 10.35 -25.64 1.10
CA LEU A 217 10.50 -24.67 2.19
C LEU A 217 11.14 -25.31 3.43
N ARG A 218 10.69 -26.51 3.83
CA ARG A 218 11.28 -27.26 4.94
C ARG A 218 12.77 -27.53 4.72
N ARG A 219 13.17 -27.94 3.51
CA ARG A 219 14.60 -28.18 3.19
C ARG A 219 15.41 -26.90 3.28
N ALA A 220 14.91 -25.80 2.70
CA ALA A 220 15.57 -24.51 2.77
C ALA A 220 15.75 -24.02 4.23
N LEU A 221 14.74 -24.20 5.08
CA LEU A 221 14.84 -23.88 6.51
C LEU A 221 15.88 -24.74 7.23
N ALA A 222 15.94 -26.05 6.95
CA ALA A 222 16.92 -26.95 7.54
C ALA A 222 18.37 -26.60 7.15
N GLU A 223 18.60 -26.16 5.92
CA GLU A 223 19.91 -25.72 5.43
C GLU A 223 20.44 -24.47 6.14
N LEU A 224 19.56 -23.64 6.72
CA LEU A 224 19.97 -22.47 7.49
C LEU A 224 20.57 -22.80 8.86
N GLN A 225 20.41 -24.04 9.35
CA GLN A 225 21.01 -24.50 10.61
C GLN A 225 20.75 -23.55 11.81
N GLY A 226 19.55 -22.97 11.88
CA GLY A 226 19.16 -22.03 12.94
C GLY A 226 19.60 -20.58 12.71
N ALA A 227 20.16 -20.24 11.54
CA ALA A 227 20.44 -18.85 11.19
C ALA A 227 19.13 -18.01 11.11
N PRO A 228 19.17 -16.70 11.44
CA PRO A 228 17.99 -15.85 11.43
C PRO A 228 17.26 -15.84 10.08
N CYS A 229 15.96 -16.12 10.10
CA CYS A 229 15.16 -16.26 8.89
C CYS A 229 13.78 -15.60 9.02
N ILE A 230 13.29 -15.03 7.92
CA ILE A 230 11.90 -14.60 7.75
C ILE A 230 11.29 -15.34 6.57
N VAL A 231 10.10 -15.92 6.75
CA VAL A 231 9.32 -16.47 5.64
C VAL A 231 8.23 -15.46 5.25
N VAL A 232 8.18 -15.07 3.98
CA VAL A 232 7.09 -14.27 3.41
C VAL A 232 6.15 -15.21 2.68
N ALA A 233 4.94 -15.37 3.21
CA ALA A 233 3.88 -16.16 2.60
C ALA A 233 2.88 -15.27 1.85
N ASN A 234 2.35 -15.78 0.73
CA ASN A 234 1.47 -15.07 -0.19
C ASN A 234 0.04 -15.61 -0.05
N ALA A 235 -0.91 -14.71 0.21
CA ALA A 235 -2.33 -15.01 0.27
C ALA A 235 -3.04 -14.30 -0.90
N GLY A 236 -2.89 -14.85 -2.10
CA GLY A 236 -3.28 -14.22 -3.35
C GLY A 236 -2.07 -13.58 -4.04
N THR A 237 -1.38 -14.35 -4.87
CA THR A 237 -0.29 -13.86 -5.71
C THR A 237 -0.82 -12.94 -6.81
N VAL A 238 0.02 -12.00 -7.28
CA VAL A 238 -0.47 -10.91 -8.15
C VAL A 238 -0.88 -11.39 -9.55
N ASN A 239 -0.29 -12.49 -10.05
CA ASN A 239 -0.53 -12.95 -11.41
C ASN A 239 -1.70 -13.93 -11.47
N THR A 240 -1.77 -14.88 -10.54
CA THR A 240 -2.73 -16.01 -10.60
C THR A 240 -3.68 -16.06 -9.40
N VAL A 241 -3.53 -15.16 -8.42
CA VAL A 241 -4.31 -15.14 -7.18
C VAL A 241 -4.16 -16.45 -6.40
N ASP A 242 -2.98 -17.06 -6.50
CA ASP A 242 -2.67 -18.31 -5.83
C ASP A 242 -2.39 -18.08 -4.34
N PHE A 243 -2.63 -19.12 -3.53
CA PHE A 243 -2.47 -19.07 -2.08
C PHE A 243 -1.44 -20.10 -1.63
N ASP A 244 -0.46 -19.63 -0.86
CA ASP A 244 0.39 -20.48 -0.06
C ASP A 244 -0.45 -21.19 1.03
N ASP A 245 -0.05 -22.40 1.40
CA ASP A 245 -0.65 -23.08 2.56
C ASP A 245 -0.13 -22.45 3.87
N LEU A 246 -0.79 -21.38 4.30
CA LEU A 246 -0.43 -20.62 5.49
C LEU A 246 -0.41 -21.48 6.77
N ARG A 247 -1.25 -22.52 6.84
CA ARG A 247 -1.31 -23.42 8.01
C ARG A 247 -0.10 -24.34 8.02
N ALA A 248 0.26 -24.92 6.88
CA ALA A 248 1.44 -25.75 6.76
C ALA A 248 2.72 -24.94 7.01
N ILE A 249 2.82 -23.70 6.51
CA ILE A 249 3.94 -22.80 6.80
C ILE A 249 4.03 -22.50 8.30
N ALA A 250 2.92 -22.18 8.95
CA ALA A 250 2.90 -21.90 10.39
C ALA A 250 3.32 -23.12 11.23
N ALA A 251 2.95 -24.33 10.80
CA ALA A 251 3.31 -25.57 11.49
C ALA A 251 4.83 -25.83 11.51
N LEU A 252 5.59 -25.32 10.52
CA LEU A 252 7.05 -25.46 10.47
C LEU A 252 7.76 -24.78 11.65
N LYS A 253 7.13 -23.82 12.34
CA LYS A 253 7.69 -23.17 13.54
C LYS A 253 7.90 -24.13 14.72
N ALA A 254 7.27 -25.31 14.71
CA ALA A 254 7.54 -26.33 15.71
C ALA A 254 8.83 -27.12 15.41
N GLU A 255 9.35 -27.01 14.18
CA GLU A 255 10.52 -27.74 13.68
C GLU A 255 11.79 -26.86 13.63
N PHE A 256 11.66 -25.54 13.38
CA PHE A 256 12.76 -24.59 13.15
C PHE A 256 12.64 -23.30 13.96
#